data_AF-A0AA39S2T3-F1
#
_entry.id   AF-A0AA39S2T3-F1
#
_cell.length_a   1.000
_cell.length_b   1.000
_cell.length_c   1.000
_cell.angle_alpha   90.00
_cell.angle_beta   90.00
_cell.angle_gamma   90.00
#
_symmetry.space_group_name_H-M   'P 1'
#
loop_
_entity.id
_entity.type
_entity.pdbx_description
1 polymer ?
#
loop_
_entity_poly.entity_id
_entity_poly.type
_entity_poly.pdbx_seq_one_letter_code
_entity_poly.pdbx_strand_id
1 'polypeptide(L)'
;MLNLSSCNNVTDQFQILRFLDPPRPISFLRRRNAAFPLSKTTPLALQGGGSIRVESGSGSLADRLRLGSLTDDGYSYTEKFIVRCYEVGINKTATVETIANLLQEVGCNHAQNVGFSTDGFATTTTMRKLHLIWVTARMHIEIYKYPAWSDVVEIETWCQSEGRIGTRRDWILKDYATGQVIGRATSKWVMMNQDTRRLQKVSDEVRDEYLVFCPRKLRLAFPEENNSSLRKIPKLEDPAQHSRLGLMPRRADFDMNQHVNNVAYIGWVLESMPQDIIDTHELQTITLDYRRECQQDDIVDSLTSWELIDDTNAVLKLQGTNGSPAAIGEKKEQPQFLHLLRLSGNGSEINRGRTEWRKKPAR
;
A
#
# COMPACT_ATOMS: atom_id res chain seq x y z
N MET A 1 -46.16 -19.48 2.33
CA MET A 1 -47.38 -20.03 1.72
C MET A 1 -47.54 -19.34 0.36
N LEU A 2 -47.69 -20.12 -0.73
CA LEU A 2 -47.77 -19.74 -2.17
C LEU A 2 -46.40 -19.33 -2.78
N ASN A 3 -45.72 -20.04 -3.68
CA ASN A 3 -46.03 -21.00 -4.77
C ASN A 3 -46.70 -20.41 -6.04
N LEU A 4 -45.85 -20.17 -7.06
CA LEU A 4 -45.93 -20.52 -8.49
C LEU A 4 -47.29 -20.60 -9.22
N SER A 5 -47.43 -19.88 -10.34
CA SER A 5 -47.66 -20.40 -11.71
C SER A 5 -47.87 -19.21 -12.69
N SER A 6 -47.07 -19.07 -13.76
CA SER A 6 -47.24 -19.63 -15.12
C SER A 6 -48.50 -19.17 -15.88
N CYS A 7 -48.29 -18.48 -17.01
CA CYS A 7 -49.13 -18.59 -18.20
C CYS A 7 -48.27 -18.53 -19.46
N ASN A 8 -48.48 -19.53 -20.32
CA ASN A 8 -47.80 -19.79 -21.60
C ASN A 8 -48.52 -19.12 -22.79
N ASN A 9 -47.72 -18.76 -23.79
CA ASN A 9 -47.90 -18.87 -25.25
C ASN A 9 -49.21 -18.44 -25.94
N VAL A 10 -49.08 -17.46 -26.84
CA VAL A 10 -49.69 -17.50 -28.19
C VAL A 10 -48.65 -17.01 -29.22
N THR A 11 -48.77 -17.57 -30.42
CA THR A 11 -47.81 -17.89 -31.48
C THR A 11 -47.49 -16.77 -32.49
N ASP A 12 -46.27 -16.87 -33.03
CA ASP A 12 -45.77 -16.58 -34.39
C ASP A 12 -46.30 -15.39 -35.22
N GLN A 13 -45.37 -14.45 -35.51
CA GLN A 13 -45.13 -14.00 -36.89
C GLN A 13 -43.66 -13.60 -37.09
N PHE A 14 -43.00 -14.30 -38.02
CA PHE A 14 -41.64 -14.08 -38.47
C PHE A 14 -41.48 -12.74 -39.22
N GLN A 15 -40.54 -11.89 -38.80
CA GLN A 15 -39.83 -10.96 -39.69
C GLN A 15 -38.33 -11.14 -39.52
N ILE A 16 -37.72 -11.64 -40.59
CA ILE A 16 -36.27 -11.84 -40.75
C ILE A 16 -35.68 -10.49 -41.20
N LEU A 17 -34.85 -9.87 -40.35
CA LEU A 17 -33.94 -8.79 -40.75
C LEU A 17 -32.54 -9.38 -40.98
N ARG A 18 -32.14 -9.41 -42.26
CA ARG A 18 -30.81 -9.84 -42.72
C ARG A 18 -29.76 -8.81 -42.31
N PHE A 19 -28.77 -9.22 -41.52
CA PHE A 19 -27.52 -8.47 -41.34
C PHE A 19 -26.44 -9.08 -42.25
N LEU A 20 -25.69 -8.20 -42.91
CA LEU A 20 -24.68 -8.48 -43.93
C LEU A 20 -23.40 -9.11 -43.35
N ASP A 21 -22.71 -9.88 -44.19
CA ASP A 21 -21.54 -10.73 -43.91
C ASP A 21 -20.28 -10.06 -43.29
N PRO A 22 -19.39 -10.84 -42.63
CA PRO A 22 -18.20 -10.34 -41.94
C PRO A 22 -16.98 -10.08 -42.86
N PRO A 23 -16.08 -9.13 -42.54
CA PRO A 23 -14.87 -8.90 -43.35
C PRO A 23 -13.71 -9.87 -43.00
N ARG A 24 -12.95 -10.23 -44.04
CA ARG A 24 -11.73 -11.07 -44.04
C ARG A 24 -10.44 -10.25 -43.77
N PRO A 25 -9.31 -10.90 -43.38
CA PRO A 25 -8.18 -10.24 -42.73
C PRO A 25 -7.26 -9.45 -43.69
N ILE A 26 -6.73 -8.33 -43.22
CA ILE A 26 -5.81 -7.45 -43.96
C ILE A 26 -4.35 -7.85 -43.67
N SER A 27 -3.60 -8.10 -44.72
CA SER A 27 -2.15 -8.35 -44.74
C SER A 27 -1.35 -7.05 -44.72
N PHE A 28 -0.26 -7.02 -43.93
CA PHE A 28 0.67 -5.89 -43.89
C PHE A 28 1.56 -5.86 -45.14
N LEU A 29 1.32 -4.89 -46.02
CA LEU A 29 2.22 -4.53 -47.11
C LEU A 29 2.94 -3.21 -46.80
N ARG A 30 4.26 -3.33 -46.68
CA ARG A 30 5.27 -2.27 -46.49
C ARG A 30 5.21 -1.27 -47.65
N ARG A 31 4.93 0.02 -47.38
CA ARG A 31 5.12 1.10 -48.37
C ARG A 31 6.05 2.20 -47.85
N ARG A 32 6.95 2.59 -48.75
CA ARG A 32 8.12 3.48 -48.60
C ARG A 32 7.73 4.94 -48.34
N ASN A 33 8.62 5.62 -47.61
CA ASN A 33 8.64 7.06 -47.35
C ASN A 33 8.58 7.89 -48.65
N ALA A 34 7.75 8.94 -48.65
CA ALA A 34 7.79 10.04 -49.61
C ALA A 34 8.30 11.30 -48.91
N ALA A 35 9.37 11.87 -49.46
CA ALA A 35 10.00 13.11 -49.01
C ALA A 35 9.20 14.34 -49.51
N PHE A 36 9.16 15.40 -48.70
CA PHE A 36 8.67 16.72 -49.10
C PHE A 36 9.80 17.77 -49.01
N PRO A 37 9.80 18.80 -49.88
CA PRO A 37 11.00 19.52 -50.27
C PRO A 37 11.39 20.69 -49.35
N LEU A 38 12.70 20.95 -49.31
CA LEU A 38 13.36 22.10 -48.70
C LEU A 38 12.97 23.41 -49.44
N SER A 39 12.57 24.44 -48.69
CA SER A 39 12.67 25.83 -49.15
C SER A 39 13.57 26.62 -48.20
N LYS A 40 14.49 27.40 -48.79
CA LYS A 40 15.47 28.25 -48.12
C LYS A 40 14.86 29.64 -47.89
N THR A 41 14.97 30.17 -46.68
CA THR A 41 14.97 31.61 -46.40
C THR A 41 15.96 31.91 -45.26
N THR A 42 16.81 32.90 -45.51
CA THR A 42 17.96 33.41 -44.73
C THR A 42 17.53 34.20 -43.48
N PRO A 43 18.41 34.47 -42.50
CA PRO A 43 18.06 34.62 -41.08
C PRO A 43 17.78 36.07 -40.66
N LEU A 44 16.93 36.22 -39.64
CA LEU A 44 16.84 37.42 -38.82
C LEU A 44 17.51 37.14 -37.47
N ALA A 45 18.59 37.87 -37.20
CA ALA A 45 19.32 37.83 -35.95
C ALA A 45 18.51 38.53 -34.85
N LEU A 46 18.30 37.83 -33.74
CA LEU A 46 18.02 38.43 -32.43
C LEU A 46 18.96 37.78 -31.43
N GLN A 47 19.95 38.56 -31.02
CA GLN A 47 20.81 38.27 -29.87
C GLN A 47 19.95 38.30 -28.60
N GLY A 48 20.07 37.26 -27.78
CA GLY A 48 19.46 37.17 -26.46
C GLY A 48 19.98 35.92 -25.78
N GLY A 49 21.11 36.07 -25.11
CA GLY A 49 21.83 34.99 -24.43
C GLY A 49 21.01 34.35 -23.31
N GLY A 50 21.07 33.03 -23.28
CA GLY A 50 20.44 32.18 -22.28
C GLY A 50 20.65 30.73 -22.66
N SER A 51 21.91 30.32 -22.85
CA SER A 51 22.28 28.90 -22.90
C SER A 51 21.88 28.31 -21.54
N ILE A 52 20.69 27.73 -21.44
CA ILE A 52 20.41 26.75 -20.41
C ILE A 52 21.33 25.57 -20.76
N ARG A 53 22.51 25.57 -20.15
CA ARG A 53 23.32 24.37 -20.03
C ARG A 53 22.44 23.38 -19.28
N VAL A 54 21.79 22.49 -20.02
CA VAL A 54 21.24 21.27 -19.45
C VAL A 54 22.47 20.49 -19.01
N GLU A 55 22.81 20.60 -17.72
CA GLU A 55 23.72 19.67 -17.11
C GLU A 55 23.18 18.27 -17.38
N SER A 56 24.00 17.47 -18.05
CA SER A 56 23.72 16.06 -18.31
C SER A 56 23.79 15.30 -16.98
N GLY A 57 22.77 15.48 -16.14
CA GLY A 57 22.57 14.67 -14.95
C GLY A 57 22.38 13.22 -15.37
N SER A 58 23.18 12.32 -14.81
CA SER A 58 23.27 10.90 -15.12
C SER A 58 22.03 10.07 -14.69
N GLY A 59 20.84 10.66 -14.70
CA GLY A 59 19.57 10.03 -14.29
C GLY A 59 18.53 10.04 -15.41
N SER A 60 17.48 9.23 -15.22
CA SER A 60 16.32 9.21 -16.11
C SER A 60 15.57 10.55 -16.09
N LEU A 61 14.68 10.80 -17.05
CA LEU A 61 13.82 11.99 -17.00
C LEU A 61 12.94 12.01 -15.75
N ALA A 62 12.48 10.83 -15.30
CA ALA A 62 11.72 10.70 -14.08
C ALA A 62 12.55 11.15 -12.86
N ASP A 63 13.81 10.76 -12.77
CA ASP A 63 14.70 11.16 -11.66
C ASP A 63 14.89 12.67 -11.57
N ARG A 64 14.88 13.36 -12.72
CA ARG A 64 14.97 14.84 -12.78
C ARG A 64 13.67 15.57 -12.43
N LEU A 65 12.53 14.90 -12.58
CA LEU A 65 11.21 15.49 -12.35
C LEU A 65 10.58 15.07 -11.02
N ARG A 66 11.10 14.01 -10.39
CA ARG A 66 10.73 13.60 -9.04
C ARG A 66 11.02 14.73 -8.07
N LEU A 67 10.05 15.00 -7.20
CA LEU A 67 10.19 15.96 -6.10
C LEU A 67 10.72 15.25 -4.86
N GLY A 68 11.75 14.42 -5.04
CA GLY A 68 12.35 13.63 -3.98
C GLY A 68 13.87 13.58 -4.07
N SER A 69 14.50 13.39 -2.93
CA SER A 69 15.95 13.35 -2.78
C SER A 69 16.36 12.59 -1.52
N LEU A 70 17.61 12.14 -1.48
CA LEU A 70 18.21 11.71 -0.22
C LEU A 70 18.28 12.90 0.75
N THR A 71 18.10 12.62 2.03
CA THR A 71 18.28 13.62 3.10
C THR A 71 19.76 13.80 3.42
N ASP A 72 20.08 14.79 4.26
CA ASP A 72 21.46 15.12 4.64
C ASP A 72 22.25 13.96 5.27
N ASP A 73 21.55 12.94 5.80
CA ASP A 73 22.19 11.74 6.33
C ASP A 73 22.72 10.79 5.24
N GLY A 74 22.27 10.94 3.99
CA GLY A 74 22.61 10.08 2.86
C GLY A 74 21.96 8.68 2.86
N TYR A 75 21.09 8.38 3.84
CA TYR A 75 20.48 7.06 4.04
C TYR A 75 18.94 7.08 4.09
N SER A 76 18.37 8.26 4.35
CA SER A 76 16.93 8.48 4.31
C SER A 76 16.57 9.19 3.01
N TYR A 77 15.35 8.96 2.52
CA TYR A 77 14.83 9.56 1.30
C TYR A 77 13.51 10.26 1.60
N THR A 78 13.34 11.46 1.05
CA THR A 78 12.11 12.24 1.17
C THR A 78 11.54 12.52 -0.20
N GLU A 79 10.22 12.47 -0.34
CA GLU A 79 9.54 12.82 -1.59
C GLU A 79 8.19 13.49 -1.33
N LYS A 80 7.83 14.42 -2.22
CA LYS A 80 6.61 15.23 -2.11
C LYS A 80 5.58 14.83 -3.16
N PHE A 81 4.33 14.71 -2.72
CA PHE A 81 3.20 14.34 -3.55
C PHE A 81 2.07 15.34 -3.40
N ILE A 82 1.51 15.78 -4.52
CA ILE A 82 0.25 16.53 -4.55
C ILE A 82 -0.87 15.49 -4.61
N VAL A 83 -1.80 15.54 -3.64
CA VAL A 83 -2.94 14.61 -3.60
C VAL A 83 -3.89 14.90 -4.76
N ARG A 84 -4.07 13.91 -5.63
CA ARG A 84 -4.86 14.00 -6.86
C ARG A 84 -6.34 13.73 -6.61
N CYS A 85 -7.20 14.10 -7.56
CA CYS A 85 -8.65 14.01 -7.39
C CYS A 85 -9.17 12.56 -7.29
N TYR A 86 -8.51 11.59 -7.91
CA TYR A 86 -8.88 10.17 -7.84
C TYR A 86 -8.26 9.43 -6.65
N GLU A 87 -7.38 10.10 -5.92
CA GLU A 87 -6.68 9.56 -4.73
C GLU A 87 -7.47 9.82 -3.45
N VAL A 88 -8.56 10.59 -3.53
CA VAL A 88 -9.43 10.92 -2.40
C VAL A 88 -10.74 10.14 -2.43
N GLY A 89 -11.25 9.81 -1.24
CA GLY A 89 -12.54 9.17 -1.07
C GLY A 89 -13.71 10.16 -1.08
N ILE A 90 -14.92 9.65 -0.79
CA ILE A 90 -16.16 10.44 -0.70
C ILE A 90 -16.08 11.59 0.33
N ASN A 91 -15.17 11.49 1.29
CA ASN A 91 -14.90 12.50 2.30
C ASN A 91 -13.93 13.60 1.84
N LYS A 92 -13.46 13.57 0.58
CA LYS A 92 -12.50 14.50 -0.05
C LYS A 92 -11.08 14.44 0.54
N THR A 93 -10.77 13.39 1.30
CA THR A 93 -9.43 13.13 1.82
C THR A 93 -8.85 11.86 1.22
N ALA A 94 -7.52 11.73 1.23
CA ALA A 94 -6.84 10.54 0.73
C ALA A 94 -7.39 9.28 1.42
N THR A 95 -7.50 8.18 0.67
CA THR A 95 -7.85 6.87 1.25
C THR A 95 -6.61 6.24 1.89
N VAL A 96 -6.81 5.25 2.78
CA VAL A 96 -5.67 4.48 3.31
C VAL A 96 -4.94 3.71 2.21
N GLU A 97 -5.63 3.27 1.15
CA GLU A 97 -5.03 2.64 -0.03
C GLU A 97 -4.11 3.62 -0.77
N THR A 98 -4.56 4.87 -0.96
CA THR A 98 -3.71 5.94 -1.52
C THR A 98 -2.46 6.11 -0.67
N ILE A 99 -2.60 6.24 0.65
CA ILE A 99 -1.43 6.39 1.52
C ILE A 99 -0.51 5.18 1.39
N ALA A 100 -1.04 3.95 1.44
CA ALA A 100 -0.23 2.74 1.29
C ALA A 100 0.49 2.66 -0.08
N ASN A 101 -0.16 3.10 -1.17
CA ASN A 101 0.47 3.19 -2.48
C ASN A 101 1.62 4.20 -2.50
N LEU A 102 1.44 5.38 -1.90
CA LEU A 102 2.50 6.37 -1.77
C LEU A 102 3.68 5.84 -0.92
N LEU A 103 3.41 5.11 0.15
CA LEU A 103 4.47 4.48 0.97
C LEU A 103 5.29 3.46 0.17
N GLN A 104 4.64 2.66 -0.68
CA GLN A 104 5.31 1.72 -1.58
C GLN A 104 6.17 2.46 -2.62
N GLU A 105 5.61 3.47 -3.28
CA GLU A 105 6.31 4.27 -4.29
C GLU A 105 7.59 4.90 -3.70
N VAL A 106 7.47 5.57 -2.55
CA VAL A 106 8.62 6.19 -1.86
C VAL A 106 9.64 5.15 -1.43
N GLY A 107 9.18 3.95 -1.04
CA GLY A 107 10.04 2.82 -0.72
C GLY A 107 10.88 2.34 -1.91
N CYS A 108 10.25 2.21 -3.09
CA CYS A 108 10.89 1.84 -4.34
C CYS A 108 11.86 2.93 -4.83
N ASN A 109 11.44 4.20 -4.79
CA ASN A 109 12.27 5.34 -5.19
C ASN A 109 13.49 5.49 -4.28
N HIS A 110 13.34 5.25 -2.98
CA HIS A 110 14.46 5.18 -2.06
C HIS A 110 15.46 4.09 -2.48
N ALA A 111 14.99 2.86 -2.73
CA ALA A 111 15.85 1.74 -3.10
C ALA A 111 16.63 1.97 -4.42
N GLN A 112 16.03 2.68 -5.38
CA GLN A 112 16.72 3.11 -6.60
C GLN A 112 17.77 4.19 -6.30
N ASN A 113 17.43 5.21 -5.50
CA ASN A 113 18.31 6.34 -5.21
C ASN A 113 19.54 5.97 -4.39
N VAL A 114 19.43 5.06 -3.43
CA VAL A 114 20.59 4.57 -2.68
C VAL A 114 21.48 3.64 -3.52
N GLY A 115 21.08 3.27 -4.74
CA GLY A 115 21.82 2.33 -5.59
C GLY A 115 21.70 0.87 -5.16
N PHE A 116 20.81 0.58 -4.21
CA PHE A 116 20.56 -0.75 -3.68
C PHE A 116 19.83 -1.65 -4.69
N SER A 117 18.98 -1.06 -5.54
CA SER A 117 18.22 -1.81 -6.56
C SER A 117 18.76 -1.53 -7.97
N THR A 118 19.29 -2.55 -8.62
CA THR A 118 19.64 -2.50 -10.05
C THR A 118 18.60 -3.15 -10.95
N ASP A 119 17.61 -3.83 -10.37
CA ASP A 119 16.55 -4.58 -11.04
C ASP A 119 15.14 -3.98 -10.84
N GLY A 120 15.01 -2.95 -10.00
CA GLY A 120 13.74 -2.35 -9.61
C GLY A 120 13.07 -2.98 -8.38
N PHE A 121 13.62 -4.07 -7.82
CA PHE A 121 12.99 -4.87 -6.76
C PHE A 121 13.73 -4.87 -5.42
N ALA A 122 14.64 -3.92 -5.23
CA ALA A 122 15.44 -3.80 -4.01
C ALA A 122 16.15 -5.11 -3.62
N THR A 123 16.63 -5.88 -4.60
CA THR A 123 17.43 -7.09 -4.34
C THR A 123 18.92 -6.75 -4.37
N THR A 124 19.70 -7.41 -3.51
CA THR A 124 21.15 -7.32 -3.57
C THR A 124 21.74 -8.25 -4.62
N THR A 125 23.02 -8.07 -4.93
CA THR A 125 23.74 -8.98 -5.86
C THR A 125 23.71 -10.41 -5.35
N THR A 126 23.93 -10.62 -4.05
CA THR A 126 23.88 -11.95 -3.44
C THR A 126 22.47 -12.53 -3.45
N MET A 127 21.45 -11.72 -3.17
CA MET A 127 20.06 -12.17 -3.27
C MET A 127 19.70 -12.69 -4.66
N ARG A 128 20.06 -11.96 -5.73
CA ARG A 128 19.79 -12.40 -7.10
C ARG A 128 20.46 -13.72 -7.46
N LYS A 129 21.73 -13.89 -7.08
CA LYS A 129 22.47 -15.15 -7.31
C LYS A 129 21.80 -16.35 -6.65
N LEU A 130 21.15 -16.13 -5.51
CA LEU A 130 20.51 -17.16 -4.69
C LEU A 130 18.99 -17.26 -4.91
N HIS A 131 18.44 -16.54 -5.90
CA HIS A 131 17.00 -16.47 -6.19
C HIS A 131 16.18 -16.10 -4.94
N LEU A 132 16.62 -15.06 -4.23
CA LEU A 132 16.01 -14.56 -3.01
C LEU A 132 15.26 -13.25 -3.27
N ILE A 133 14.09 -13.12 -2.66
CA ILE A 133 13.24 -11.93 -2.72
C ILE A 133 12.87 -11.44 -1.33
N TRP A 134 12.54 -10.15 -1.23
CA TRP A 134 11.90 -9.58 -0.07
C TRP A 134 10.39 -9.75 -0.17
N VAL A 135 9.78 -10.27 0.88
CA VAL A 135 8.33 -10.31 1.03
C VAL A 135 7.92 -9.54 2.29
N THR A 136 6.84 -8.77 2.19
CA THR A 136 6.30 -8.03 3.35
C THR A 136 5.67 -9.03 4.31
N ALA A 137 6.20 -9.14 5.53
CA ALA A 137 5.63 -9.98 6.58
C ALA A 137 4.61 -9.23 7.43
N ARG A 138 4.82 -7.92 7.62
CA ARG A 138 3.94 -7.08 8.43
C ARG A 138 3.94 -5.64 7.93
N MET A 139 2.78 -5.00 7.96
CA MET A 139 2.62 -3.56 7.70
C MET A 139 1.82 -2.94 8.85
N HIS A 140 2.26 -1.78 9.32
CA HIS A 140 1.56 -1.00 10.33
C HIS A 140 1.54 0.47 9.90
N ILE A 141 0.35 1.05 9.83
CA ILE A 141 0.13 2.42 9.38
C ILE A 141 -0.74 3.12 10.42
N GLU A 142 -0.28 4.26 10.91
CA GLU A 142 -1.04 5.19 11.73
C GLU A 142 -1.20 6.51 10.98
N ILE A 143 -2.44 6.94 10.77
CA ILE A 143 -2.77 8.24 10.16
C ILE A 143 -3.42 9.12 11.21
N TYR A 144 -2.78 10.23 11.55
CA TYR A 144 -3.29 11.21 12.53
C TYR A 144 -4.23 12.23 11.88
N LYS A 145 -3.97 12.56 10.60
CA LYS A 145 -4.80 13.46 9.79
C LYS A 145 -4.71 13.02 8.33
N TYR A 146 -5.84 12.78 7.69
CA TYR A 146 -5.85 12.51 6.26
C TYR A 146 -5.67 13.81 5.45
N PRO A 147 -4.77 13.83 4.46
CA PRO A 147 -4.60 14.99 3.58
C PRO A 147 -5.81 15.10 2.64
N ALA A 148 -6.26 16.32 2.38
CA ALA A 148 -7.35 16.62 1.45
C ALA A 148 -6.87 16.66 0.00
N TRP A 149 -7.81 16.67 -0.94
CA TRP A 149 -7.50 16.93 -2.34
C TRP A 149 -6.70 18.24 -2.49
N SER A 150 -5.65 18.20 -3.30
CA SER A 150 -4.71 19.32 -3.55
C SER A 150 -3.75 19.65 -2.39
N ASP A 151 -3.85 18.98 -1.24
CA ASP A 151 -2.81 19.08 -0.21
C ASP A 151 -1.50 18.47 -0.72
N VAL A 152 -0.38 18.94 -0.16
CA VAL A 152 0.95 18.41 -0.44
C VAL A 152 1.44 17.61 0.75
N VAL A 153 1.73 16.33 0.53
CA VAL A 153 2.29 15.43 1.54
C VAL A 153 3.75 15.24 1.26
N GLU A 154 4.59 15.40 2.28
CA GLU A 154 5.99 15.00 2.26
C GLU A 154 6.14 13.68 3.01
N ILE A 155 6.73 12.68 2.36
CA ILE A 155 6.95 11.35 2.93
C ILE A 155 8.44 11.10 3.00
N GLU A 156 8.93 10.89 4.21
CA GLU A 156 10.29 10.46 4.48
C GLU A 156 10.31 8.95 4.76
N THR A 157 11.25 8.21 4.18
CA THR A 157 11.46 6.79 4.44
C THR A 157 12.93 6.48 4.71
N TRP A 158 13.17 5.45 5.51
CA TRP A 158 14.50 4.88 5.68
C TRP A 158 14.40 3.40 6.02
N CYS A 159 15.55 2.75 5.91
CA CYS A 159 15.73 1.32 6.07
C CYS A 159 16.55 1.05 7.34
N GLN A 160 16.14 0.07 8.14
CA GLN A 160 16.84 -0.33 9.37
C GLN A 160 16.94 -1.86 9.44
N SER A 161 17.96 -2.35 10.13
CA SER A 161 18.05 -3.79 10.42
C SER A 161 17.03 -4.21 11.48
N GLU A 162 16.44 -5.40 11.34
CA GLU A 162 15.47 -5.92 12.32
C GLU A 162 15.73 -7.40 12.63
N GLY A 163 16.58 -7.63 13.65
CA GLY A 163 16.98 -8.97 14.06
C GLY A 163 17.81 -9.69 13.00
N ARG A 164 17.76 -11.04 12.98
CA ARG A 164 18.56 -11.87 12.06
C ARG A 164 17.83 -12.30 10.78
N ILE A 165 16.52 -12.10 10.73
CA ILE A 165 15.66 -12.69 9.69
C ILE A 165 14.90 -11.66 8.87
N GLY A 166 15.04 -10.38 9.19
CA GLY A 166 14.26 -9.37 8.53
C GLY A 166 14.92 -8.01 8.50
N THR A 167 14.28 -7.17 7.73
CA THR A 167 14.60 -5.77 7.62
C THR A 167 13.34 -4.96 7.89
N ARG A 168 13.55 -3.76 8.40
CA ARG A 168 12.50 -2.79 8.68
C ARG A 168 12.58 -1.66 7.68
N ARG A 169 11.42 -1.20 7.25
CA ARG A 169 11.28 0.10 6.59
C ARG A 169 10.28 0.94 7.35
N ASP A 170 10.69 2.16 7.64
CA ASP A 170 9.92 3.13 8.40
C ASP A 170 9.58 4.34 7.52
N TRP A 171 8.48 5.00 7.86
CA TRP A 171 8.04 6.22 7.21
C TRP A 171 7.50 7.25 8.20
N ILE A 172 7.72 8.53 7.88
CA ILE A 172 7.05 9.67 8.49
C ILE A 172 6.37 10.46 7.38
N LEU A 173 5.08 10.76 7.57
CA LEU A 173 4.30 11.58 6.66
C LEU A 173 4.06 12.94 7.31
N LYS A 174 4.34 14.01 6.56
CA LYS A 174 4.14 15.39 7.00
C LYS A 174 3.23 16.13 6.04
N ASP A 175 2.37 16.98 6.59
CA ASP A 175 1.70 18.03 5.85
C ASP A 175 2.76 19.07 5.47
N TYR A 176 2.98 19.27 4.17
CA TYR A 176 4.10 20.08 3.70
C TYR A 176 3.92 21.57 4.02
N ALA A 177 2.67 22.05 4.08
CA ALA A 177 2.39 23.46 4.35
C ALA A 177 2.65 23.82 5.82
N THR A 178 2.37 22.90 6.75
CA THR A 178 2.47 23.14 8.20
C THR A 178 3.70 22.50 8.84
N GLY A 179 4.33 21.52 8.18
CA GLY A 179 5.38 20.68 8.74
C GLY A 179 4.89 19.68 9.79
N GLN A 180 3.57 19.60 10.05
CA GLN A 180 3.00 18.73 11.06
C GLN A 180 3.09 17.27 10.61
N VAL A 181 3.48 16.36 11.52
CA VAL A 181 3.40 14.92 11.28
C VAL A 181 1.93 14.52 11.24
N ILE A 182 1.49 14.04 10.08
CA ILE A 182 0.11 13.59 9.84
C ILE A 182 -0.04 12.08 9.81
N GLY A 183 1.07 11.35 9.81
CA GLY A 183 1.06 9.90 9.93
C GLY A 183 2.45 9.30 10.07
N ARG A 184 2.50 8.03 10.46
CA ARG A 184 3.70 7.22 10.57
C ARG A 184 3.39 5.81 10.08
N ALA A 185 4.39 5.13 9.54
CA ALA A 185 4.25 3.73 9.17
C ALA A 185 5.54 2.95 9.43
N THR A 186 5.39 1.66 9.61
CA THR A 186 6.50 0.71 9.73
C THR A 186 6.13 -0.60 9.07
N SER A 187 7.09 -1.26 8.47
CA SER A 187 6.91 -2.55 7.83
C SER A 187 8.08 -3.47 8.14
N LYS A 188 7.76 -4.75 8.24
CA LYS A 188 8.74 -5.83 8.38
C LYS A 188 8.79 -6.63 7.10
N TRP A 189 9.99 -6.83 6.60
CA TRP A 189 10.28 -7.61 5.41
C TRP A 189 11.13 -8.80 5.79
N VAL A 190 10.84 -9.94 5.19
CA VAL A 190 11.58 -11.18 5.38
C VAL A 190 12.03 -11.71 4.02
N MET A 191 13.13 -12.45 4.02
CA MET A 191 13.68 -13.00 2.81
C MET A 191 13.04 -14.35 2.51
N MET A 192 12.68 -14.59 1.25
CA MET A 192 12.13 -15.85 0.76
C MET A 192 12.89 -16.31 -0.47
N ASN A 193 13.16 -17.61 -0.57
CA ASN A 193 13.67 -18.19 -1.81
C ASN A 193 12.52 -18.42 -2.79
N GLN A 194 12.67 -17.92 -4.02
CA GLN A 194 11.63 -17.92 -5.05
C GLN A 194 11.25 -19.33 -5.49
N ASP A 195 12.24 -20.22 -5.64
CA ASP A 195 12.03 -21.57 -6.15
C ASP A 195 11.32 -22.48 -5.13
N THR A 196 11.78 -22.43 -3.88
CA THR A 196 11.27 -23.29 -2.79
C THR A 196 10.10 -22.69 -2.04
N ARG A 197 9.86 -21.38 -2.20
CA ARG A 197 8.86 -20.60 -1.46
C ARG A 197 9.02 -20.68 0.06
N ARG A 198 10.27 -20.89 0.53
CA ARG A 198 10.61 -20.98 1.96
C ARG A 198 11.32 -19.72 2.44
N LEU A 199 11.02 -19.33 3.67
CA LEU A 199 11.72 -18.23 4.34
C LEU A 199 13.19 -18.57 4.56
N GLN A 200 14.05 -17.58 4.37
CA GLN A 200 15.50 -17.67 4.55
C GLN A 200 15.97 -16.66 5.58
N LYS A 201 17.00 -17.04 6.35
CA LYS A 201 17.69 -16.10 7.24
C LYS A 201 18.50 -15.14 6.38
N VAL A 202 18.61 -13.89 6.81
CA VAL A 202 19.49 -12.91 6.15
C VAL A 202 20.93 -13.33 6.44
N SER A 203 21.65 -13.76 5.41
CA SER A 203 23.06 -14.13 5.53
C SER A 203 23.89 -12.89 5.88
N ASP A 204 25.07 -13.11 6.46
CA ASP A 204 25.99 -12.02 6.78
C ASP A 204 26.37 -11.23 5.53
N GLU A 205 26.56 -11.90 4.38
CA GLU A 205 26.83 -11.26 3.09
C GLU A 205 25.70 -10.32 2.63
N VAL A 206 24.44 -10.78 2.65
CA VAL A 206 23.30 -9.94 2.26
C VAL A 206 23.12 -8.78 3.24
N ARG A 207 23.35 -9.05 4.53
CA ARG A 207 23.27 -8.02 5.56
C ARG A 207 24.33 -6.94 5.32
N ASP A 208 25.57 -7.32 5.06
CA ASP A 208 26.67 -6.38 4.86
C ASP A 208 26.48 -5.56 3.56
N GLU A 209 25.91 -6.15 2.51
CA GLU A 209 25.50 -5.43 1.30
C GLU A 209 24.40 -4.39 1.56
N TYR A 210 23.43 -4.72 2.43
CA TYR A 210 22.27 -3.87 2.72
C TYR A 210 22.53 -2.78 3.77
N LEU A 211 23.27 -3.10 4.84
CA LEU A 211 23.48 -2.19 5.97
C LEU A 211 24.22 -0.91 5.58
N VAL A 212 24.99 -0.93 4.49
CA VAL A 212 25.67 0.25 3.95
C VAL A 212 24.68 1.35 3.55
N PHE A 213 23.42 0.99 3.27
CA PHE A 213 22.35 1.93 2.90
C PHE A 213 21.42 2.29 4.07
N CYS A 214 21.74 1.86 5.29
CA CYS A 214 20.93 2.11 6.47
C CYS A 214 21.55 3.21 7.36
N PRO A 215 20.75 4.05 8.04
CA PRO A 215 21.27 4.96 9.05
C PRO A 215 21.99 4.19 10.15
N ARG A 216 23.21 4.64 10.48
CA ARG A 216 24.10 3.96 11.45
C ARG A 216 23.54 3.91 12.89
N LYS A 217 22.78 4.93 13.26
CA LYS A 217 22.07 4.97 14.56
C LYS A 217 20.66 4.43 14.34
N LEU A 218 20.20 3.63 15.31
CA LEU A 218 18.83 3.13 15.30
C LEU A 218 17.86 4.32 15.26
N ARG A 219 17.03 4.33 14.22
CA ARG A 219 15.99 5.33 13.99
C ARG A 219 14.67 4.60 13.77
N LEU A 220 13.71 4.78 14.66
CA LEU A 220 12.40 4.14 14.59
C LEU A 220 11.32 5.19 14.33
N ALA A 221 10.39 4.92 13.42
CA ALA A 221 9.20 5.76 13.25
C ALA A 221 8.33 5.76 14.52
N PHE A 222 8.30 4.63 15.22
CA PHE A 222 7.60 4.43 16.50
C PHE A 222 8.61 4.13 17.60
N PRO A 223 9.28 5.15 18.18
CA PRO A 223 10.29 4.95 19.22
C PRO A 223 9.69 4.62 20.60
N GLU A 224 8.39 4.82 20.79
CA GLU A 224 7.74 4.66 22.09
C GLU A 224 7.73 3.18 22.53
N GLU A 225 8.09 2.90 23.79
CA GLU A 225 8.21 1.51 24.30
C GLU A 225 6.91 0.70 24.17
N ASN A 226 5.75 1.35 24.29
CA ASN A 226 4.43 0.73 24.25
C ASN A 226 3.72 0.87 22.89
N ASN A 227 4.46 1.14 21.81
CA ASN A 227 3.86 1.29 20.49
C ASN A 227 3.08 0.02 20.06
N SER A 228 1.99 0.23 19.33
CA SER A 228 1.06 -0.83 18.94
C SER A 228 1.58 -1.65 17.75
N SER A 229 2.58 -1.16 17.03
CA SER A 229 3.07 -1.74 15.76
C SER A 229 3.51 -3.19 15.87
N LEU A 230 4.04 -3.61 17.02
CA LEU A 230 4.53 -4.96 17.29
C LEU A 230 3.54 -5.85 18.07
N ARG A 231 2.38 -5.32 18.48
CA ARG A 231 1.39 -6.09 19.25
C ARG A 231 0.90 -7.29 18.46
N LYS A 232 0.88 -8.47 19.07
CA LYS A 232 0.33 -9.67 18.43
C LYS A 232 -1.14 -9.43 18.06
N ILE A 233 -1.52 -9.85 16.85
CA ILE A 233 -2.90 -9.86 16.37
C ILE A 233 -3.45 -11.26 16.69
N PRO A 234 -4.48 -11.37 17.55
CA PRO A 234 -5.19 -12.62 17.78
C PRO A 234 -5.77 -13.19 16.47
N LYS A 235 -5.96 -14.51 16.42
CA LYS A 235 -6.68 -15.10 15.30
C LYS A 235 -8.17 -14.82 15.51
N LEU A 236 -8.86 -14.34 14.47
CA LEU A 236 -10.31 -14.18 14.49
C LEU A 236 -10.98 -15.56 14.51
N GLU A 237 -11.94 -15.73 15.41
CA GLU A 237 -12.71 -16.98 15.55
C GLU A 237 -13.96 -16.96 14.67
N ASP A 238 -14.34 -18.12 14.15
CA ASP A 238 -15.62 -18.31 13.45
C ASP A 238 -16.76 -18.52 14.47
N PRO A 239 -17.98 -18.01 14.22
CA PRO A 239 -18.35 -17.17 13.08
C PRO A 239 -17.92 -15.70 13.27
N ALA A 240 -17.48 -15.07 12.18
CA ALA A 240 -17.24 -13.63 12.15
C ALA A 240 -18.56 -12.85 12.23
N GLN A 241 -18.53 -11.65 12.82
CA GLN A 241 -19.72 -10.80 12.93
C GLN A 241 -20.11 -10.17 11.59
N HIS A 242 -19.11 -9.84 10.76
CA HIS A 242 -19.30 -9.29 9.43
C HIS A 242 -18.44 -10.06 8.43
N SER A 243 -18.95 -10.21 7.21
CA SER A 243 -18.23 -10.89 6.14
C SER A 243 -18.57 -10.38 4.76
N ARG A 244 -17.59 -10.48 3.87
CA ARG A 244 -17.73 -10.32 2.42
C ARG A 244 -17.05 -11.51 1.77
N LEU A 245 -17.84 -12.39 1.16
CA LEU A 245 -17.36 -13.64 0.58
C LEU A 245 -17.17 -13.47 -0.94
N GLY A 246 -16.32 -14.32 -1.52
CA GLY A 246 -16.22 -14.41 -2.98
C GLY A 246 -15.45 -13.26 -3.64
N LEU A 247 -14.56 -12.58 -2.92
CA LEU A 247 -13.67 -11.58 -3.51
C LEU A 247 -12.69 -12.28 -4.46
N MET A 248 -12.45 -11.67 -5.62
CA MET A 248 -11.50 -12.19 -6.60
C MET A 248 -10.51 -11.10 -6.98
N PRO A 249 -9.22 -11.44 -7.17
CA PRO A 249 -8.23 -10.50 -7.69
C PRO A 249 -8.64 -9.97 -9.05
N ARG A 250 -8.71 -8.64 -9.18
CA ARG A 250 -8.90 -7.98 -10.47
C ARG A 250 -7.56 -7.89 -11.17
N ARG A 251 -7.58 -7.74 -12.49
CA ARG A 251 -6.37 -7.48 -13.30
C ARG A 251 -5.55 -6.28 -12.79
N ALA A 252 -6.22 -5.27 -12.24
CA ALA A 252 -5.58 -4.07 -11.70
C ALA A 252 -4.96 -4.28 -10.31
N ASP A 253 -5.28 -5.39 -9.63
CA ASP A 253 -4.74 -5.70 -8.31
C ASP A 253 -3.36 -6.38 -8.42
N PHE A 254 -2.92 -6.77 -9.63
CA PHE A 254 -1.60 -7.33 -9.89
C PHE A 254 -0.54 -6.24 -10.05
N ASP A 255 0.60 -6.44 -9.41
CA ASP A 255 1.78 -5.59 -9.57
C ASP A 255 2.67 -6.04 -10.74
N MET A 256 3.76 -5.33 -10.97
CA MET A 256 4.76 -5.66 -11.98
C MET A 256 5.47 -7.02 -11.76
N ASN A 257 5.31 -7.62 -10.58
CA ASN A 257 5.82 -8.95 -10.25
C ASN A 257 4.81 -10.06 -10.54
N GLN A 258 3.63 -9.72 -11.09
CA GLN A 258 2.52 -10.65 -11.31
C GLN A 258 1.99 -11.26 -9.99
N HIS A 259 2.23 -10.59 -8.87
CA HIS A 259 1.60 -10.92 -7.60
C HIS A 259 0.50 -9.93 -7.29
N VAL A 260 -0.47 -10.35 -6.47
CA VAL A 260 -1.44 -9.41 -5.90
C VAL A 260 -0.68 -8.39 -5.05
N ASN A 261 -0.86 -7.10 -5.35
CA ASN A 261 -0.21 -6.02 -4.64
C ASN A 261 -0.63 -6.04 -3.15
N ASN A 262 0.33 -5.84 -2.25
CA ASN A 262 0.10 -5.71 -0.82
C ASN A 262 -1.02 -4.69 -0.46
N VAL A 263 -1.19 -3.61 -1.25
CA VAL A 263 -2.27 -2.63 -1.05
C VAL A 263 -3.66 -3.21 -1.36
N ALA A 264 -3.77 -4.12 -2.32
CA ALA A 264 -5.07 -4.73 -2.66
C ALA A 264 -5.66 -5.49 -1.46
N TYR A 265 -4.81 -6.14 -0.66
CA TYR A 265 -5.23 -6.79 0.58
C TYR A 265 -5.76 -5.80 1.63
N ILE A 266 -5.24 -4.57 1.68
CA ILE A 266 -5.78 -3.52 2.57
C ILE A 266 -7.22 -3.22 2.16
N GLY A 267 -7.48 -3.06 0.86
CA GLY A 267 -8.84 -2.86 0.34
C GLY A 267 -9.76 -4.03 0.71
N TRP A 268 -9.36 -5.27 0.43
CA TRP A 268 -10.16 -6.46 0.75
C TRP A 268 -10.44 -6.62 2.25
N VAL A 269 -9.50 -6.26 3.12
CA VAL A 269 -9.72 -6.27 4.58
C VAL A 269 -10.87 -5.33 4.96
N LEU A 270 -10.98 -4.18 4.30
CA LEU A 270 -12.00 -3.18 4.59
C LEU A 270 -13.37 -3.47 3.96
N GLU A 271 -13.46 -4.37 2.98
CA GLU A 271 -14.72 -4.74 2.31
C GLU A 271 -15.77 -5.37 3.24
N SER A 272 -15.35 -5.98 4.36
CA SER A 272 -16.26 -6.56 5.36
C SER A 272 -16.58 -5.60 6.52
N MET A 273 -16.11 -4.34 6.46
CA MET A 273 -16.41 -3.35 7.48
C MET A 273 -17.89 -2.94 7.49
N PRO A 274 -18.51 -2.78 8.66
CA PRO A 274 -19.85 -2.24 8.78
C PRO A 274 -19.96 -0.82 8.22
N GLN A 275 -21.01 -0.57 7.41
CA GLN A 275 -21.21 0.72 6.74
C GLN A 275 -21.36 1.87 7.73
N ASP A 276 -21.97 1.65 8.89
CA ASP A 276 -22.14 2.65 9.95
C ASP A 276 -20.78 3.14 10.48
N ILE A 277 -19.79 2.24 10.62
CA ILE A 277 -18.42 2.61 11.00
C ILE A 277 -17.76 3.39 9.88
N ILE A 278 -17.88 2.95 8.63
CA ILE A 278 -17.35 3.67 7.45
C ILE A 278 -17.93 5.08 7.35
N ASP A 279 -19.21 5.27 7.67
CA ASP A 279 -19.90 6.55 7.58
C ASP A 279 -19.52 7.49 8.73
N THR A 280 -19.42 6.98 9.96
CA THR A 280 -19.25 7.78 11.18
C THR A 280 -17.80 7.93 11.66
N HIS A 281 -16.91 7.03 11.25
CA HIS A 281 -15.52 6.97 11.70
C HIS A 281 -14.54 6.98 10.52
N GLU A 282 -13.31 7.40 10.81
CA GLU A 282 -12.18 7.26 9.89
C GLU A 282 -11.12 6.33 10.51
N LEU A 283 -10.45 5.58 9.64
CA LEU A 283 -9.42 4.63 10.03
C LEU A 283 -8.21 5.39 10.61
N GLN A 284 -7.84 5.09 11.84
CA GLN A 284 -6.68 5.69 12.49
C GLN A 284 -5.46 4.80 12.36
N THR A 285 -5.62 3.52 12.64
CA THR A 285 -4.54 2.53 12.67
C THR A 285 -4.95 1.32 11.87
N ILE A 286 -4.06 0.80 11.02
CA ILE A 286 -4.19 -0.52 10.43
C ILE A 286 -2.89 -1.29 10.60
N THR A 287 -3.00 -2.52 11.08
CA THR A 287 -1.88 -3.46 11.18
C THR A 287 -2.24 -4.74 10.48
N LEU A 288 -1.41 -5.21 9.55
CA LEU A 288 -1.61 -6.46 8.82
C LEU A 288 -0.38 -7.37 8.98
N ASP A 289 -0.60 -8.64 9.34
CA ASP A 289 0.36 -9.73 9.21
C ASP A 289 0.04 -10.51 7.92
N TYR A 290 1.00 -10.55 6.99
CA TYR A 290 0.86 -11.33 5.76
C TYR A 290 1.38 -12.75 5.99
N ARG A 291 0.61 -13.75 5.55
CA ARG A 291 0.90 -15.18 5.76
C ARG A 291 1.07 -15.93 4.46
N ARG A 292 0.34 -15.53 3.41
CA ARG A 292 0.31 -16.22 2.12
C ARG A 292 -0.01 -15.23 1.01
N GLU A 293 0.54 -15.48 -0.17
CA GLU A 293 0.16 -14.80 -1.41
C GLU A 293 -1.10 -15.39 -2.02
N CYS A 294 -1.81 -14.58 -2.79
CA CYS A 294 -3.04 -14.93 -3.49
C CYS A 294 -2.72 -15.04 -4.99
N GLN A 295 -3.25 -16.06 -5.65
CA GLN A 295 -3.11 -16.30 -7.09
C GLN A 295 -4.33 -15.76 -7.85
N GLN A 296 -4.25 -15.70 -9.18
CA GLN A 296 -5.29 -15.08 -10.02
C GLN A 296 -6.67 -15.71 -9.91
N ASP A 297 -6.75 -17.02 -9.75
CA ASP A 297 -8.01 -17.75 -9.70
C ASP A 297 -8.46 -18.03 -8.25
N ASP A 298 -7.73 -17.52 -7.26
CA ASP A 298 -8.10 -17.67 -5.86
C ASP A 298 -9.33 -16.85 -5.52
N ILE A 299 -10.21 -17.45 -4.71
CA ILE A 299 -11.39 -16.79 -4.16
C ILE A 299 -11.12 -16.51 -2.68
N VAL A 300 -11.36 -15.27 -2.27
CA VAL A 300 -11.01 -14.74 -0.97
C VAL A 300 -12.27 -14.34 -0.19
N ASP A 301 -12.33 -14.75 1.06
CA ASP A 301 -13.31 -14.29 2.03
C ASP A 301 -12.68 -13.23 2.93
N SER A 302 -13.36 -12.11 3.12
CA SER A 302 -13.04 -11.07 4.09
C SER A 302 -13.95 -11.17 5.29
N LEU A 303 -13.36 -11.26 6.48
CA LEU A 303 -14.05 -11.47 7.75
C LEU A 303 -13.64 -10.40 8.76
N THR A 304 -14.61 -9.86 9.49
CA THR A 304 -14.41 -8.80 10.49
C THR A 304 -15.22 -9.05 11.75
N SER A 305 -14.61 -8.85 12.92
CA SER A 305 -15.25 -8.90 14.23
C SER A 305 -14.66 -7.84 15.16
N TRP A 306 -15.45 -7.36 16.13
CA TRP A 306 -14.99 -6.54 17.23
C TRP A 306 -13.85 -7.21 17.99
N GLU A 307 -12.81 -6.45 18.33
CA GLU A 307 -11.79 -6.92 19.27
C GLU A 307 -12.26 -6.64 20.70
N LEU A 308 -12.59 -7.70 21.43
CA LEU A 308 -12.87 -7.60 22.86
C LEU A 308 -11.56 -7.32 23.58
N ILE A 309 -11.42 -6.11 24.12
CA ILE A 309 -10.31 -5.79 25.01
C ILE A 309 -10.65 -6.43 26.35
N ASP A 310 -10.06 -7.59 26.64
CA ASP A 310 -10.16 -8.21 27.95
C ASP A 310 -9.57 -7.25 29.00
N ASP A 311 -10.45 -6.72 29.86
CA ASP A 311 -10.15 -5.78 30.95
C ASP A 311 -9.25 -6.36 32.06
N THR A 312 -8.63 -7.52 31.85
CA THR A 312 -7.76 -8.17 32.83
C THR A 312 -6.51 -7.35 33.16
N ASN A 313 -6.09 -6.44 32.25
CA ASN A 313 -5.01 -5.49 32.52
C ASN A 313 -5.47 -4.16 33.15
N ALA A 314 -6.78 -3.86 33.17
CA ALA A 314 -7.32 -2.71 33.89
C ALA A 314 -7.39 -2.99 35.41
N VAL A 315 -7.65 -4.25 35.79
CA VAL A 315 -7.74 -4.65 37.21
C VAL A 315 -6.38 -4.67 37.91
N LEU A 316 -5.28 -4.96 37.20
CA LEU A 316 -3.93 -4.99 37.79
C LEU A 316 -3.34 -3.59 38.10
N LYS A 317 -3.99 -2.50 37.66
CA LYS A 317 -3.60 -1.12 38.01
C LYS A 317 -4.38 -0.52 39.18
N LEU A 318 -5.38 -1.22 39.72
CA LEU A 318 -6.21 -0.73 40.83
C LEU A 318 -5.76 -1.21 42.23
N GLN A 319 -4.71 -2.04 42.31
CA GLN A 319 -4.09 -2.39 43.59
C GLN A 319 -2.75 -1.67 43.76
N GLY A 320 -2.84 -0.35 43.97
CA GLY A 320 -1.68 0.51 44.20
C GLY A 320 -2.09 1.86 44.77
N THR A 321 -2.32 1.88 46.10
CA THR A 321 -2.22 3.02 47.03
C THR A 321 -3.16 4.23 46.86
N ASN A 322 -4.05 4.36 47.85
CA ASN A 322 -4.66 5.54 48.49
C ASN A 322 -4.40 6.95 47.89
N GLY A 323 -5.51 7.62 47.56
CA GLY A 323 -5.68 9.06 47.83
C GLY A 323 -5.52 10.00 46.64
N SER A 324 -6.66 10.41 46.06
CA SER A 324 -6.98 11.70 45.41
C SER A 324 -7.75 11.50 44.09
N PRO A 325 -8.92 12.15 43.88
CA PRO A 325 -9.64 12.08 42.61
C PRO A 325 -8.95 13.00 41.59
N ALA A 326 -7.86 12.52 41.00
CA ALA A 326 -7.33 13.12 39.77
C ALA A 326 -8.25 12.72 38.62
N ALA A 327 -8.73 13.72 37.88
CA ALA A 327 -9.65 13.58 36.75
C ALA A 327 -9.26 12.41 35.85
N ILE A 328 -10.09 11.35 35.87
CA ILE A 328 -10.05 10.29 34.88
C ILE A 328 -10.58 10.93 33.59
N GLY A 329 -9.66 11.36 32.72
CA GLY A 329 -10.02 11.68 31.36
C GLY A 329 -10.66 10.45 30.74
N GLU A 330 -11.94 10.55 30.36
CA GLU A 330 -12.64 9.54 29.59
C GLU A 330 -11.83 9.22 28.33
N LYS A 331 -11.06 8.13 28.35
CA LYS A 331 -10.58 7.53 27.11
C LYS A 331 -11.82 7.00 26.41
N LYS A 332 -12.42 7.81 25.54
CA LYS A 332 -13.43 7.33 24.58
C LYS A 332 -12.84 6.11 23.89
N GLU A 333 -13.44 4.95 24.14
CA GLU A 333 -13.06 3.69 23.51
C GLU A 333 -13.11 3.88 22.00
N GLN A 334 -11.94 3.84 21.38
CA GLN A 334 -11.84 3.88 19.93
C GLN A 334 -12.21 2.49 19.41
N PRO A 335 -13.20 2.36 18.53
CA PRO A 335 -13.63 1.05 18.05
C PRO A 335 -12.47 0.30 17.39
N GLN A 336 -12.24 -0.94 17.84
CA GLN A 336 -11.18 -1.83 17.35
C GLN A 336 -11.78 -3.09 16.74
N PHE A 337 -11.23 -3.51 15.59
CA PHE A 337 -11.68 -4.68 14.87
C PHE A 337 -10.53 -5.61 14.52
N LEU A 338 -10.77 -6.91 14.61
CA LEU A 338 -9.94 -7.95 14.03
C LEU A 338 -10.43 -8.29 12.63
N HIS A 339 -9.48 -8.62 11.77
CA HIS A 339 -9.73 -8.99 10.38
C HIS A 339 -9.03 -10.30 10.02
N LEU A 340 -9.64 -11.06 9.13
CA LEU A 340 -9.06 -12.27 8.54
C LEU A 340 -9.42 -12.32 7.06
N LEU A 341 -8.41 -12.35 6.20
CA LEU A 341 -8.59 -12.82 4.82
C LEU A 341 -8.19 -14.29 4.73
N ARG A 342 -9.06 -15.11 4.13
CA ARG A 342 -8.79 -16.52 3.90
C ARG A 342 -9.22 -16.97 2.51
N LEU A 343 -8.61 -18.04 2.02
CA LEU A 343 -9.07 -18.70 0.79
C LEU A 343 -10.42 -19.38 1.06
N SER A 344 -11.44 -19.08 0.26
CA SER A 344 -12.79 -19.63 0.45
C SER A 344 -12.83 -21.16 0.33
N GLY A 345 -11.97 -21.74 -0.51
CA GLY A 345 -11.97 -23.18 -0.80
C GLY A 345 -11.42 -24.06 0.33
N ASN A 346 -10.44 -23.59 1.11
CA ASN A 346 -9.78 -24.41 2.13
C ASN A 346 -9.58 -23.71 3.49
N GLY A 347 -10.03 -22.47 3.62
CA GLY A 347 -9.92 -21.68 4.85
C GLY A 347 -8.51 -21.25 5.23
N SER A 348 -7.52 -21.41 4.34
CA SER A 348 -6.13 -21.01 4.61
C SER A 348 -6.03 -19.51 4.81
N GLU A 349 -5.39 -19.10 5.90
CA GLU A 349 -5.13 -17.70 6.24
C GLU A 349 -4.18 -17.05 5.21
N ILE A 350 -4.63 -15.96 4.62
CA ILE A 350 -3.89 -15.11 3.69
C ILE A 350 -3.24 -13.97 4.47
N ASN A 351 -4.05 -13.25 5.24
CA ASN A 351 -3.60 -12.24 6.17
C ASN A 351 -4.49 -12.22 7.41
N ARG A 352 -4.00 -11.58 8.46
CA ARG A 352 -4.82 -11.14 9.58
C ARG A 352 -4.52 -9.70 9.91
N GLY A 353 -5.52 -8.99 10.38
CA GLY A 353 -5.45 -7.56 10.61
C GLY A 353 -6.03 -7.11 11.92
N ARG A 354 -5.61 -5.93 12.37
CA ARG A 354 -6.28 -5.13 13.38
C ARG A 354 -6.48 -3.72 12.83
N THR A 355 -7.67 -3.16 12.99
CA THR A 355 -7.92 -1.75 12.72
C THR A 355 -8.42 -1.03 13.96
N GLU A 356 -8.04 0.24 14.10
CA GLU A 356 -8.53 1.15 15.13
C GLU A 356 -9.11 2.38 14.43
N TRP A 357 -10.28 2.83 14.89
CA TRP A 357 -11.06 3.86 14.23
C TRP A 357 -11.34 5.02 15.17
N ARG A 358 -11.37 6.24 14.65
CA ARG A 358 -11.77 7.44 15.39
C ARG A 358 -12.97 8.09 14.75
N LYS A 359 -13.80 8.74 15.57
CA LYS A 359 -14.96 9.47 15.07
C LYS A 359 -14.49 10.57 14.12
N LYS A 360 -15.15 10.71 12.97
CA LYS A 360 -14.85 11.80 12.03
C LYS A 360 -15.07 13.15 12.73
N PRO A 361 -14.21 14.15 12.47
CA PRO A 361 -14.47 15.50 12.95
C PRO A 361 -15.83 15.98 12.43
N ALA A 362 -16.59 16.68 13.28
CA ALA A 362 -17.82 17.33 12.86
C ALA A 362 -17.47 18.36 11.78
N ARG A 363 -18.18 18.30 10.65
CA ARG A 363 -17.97 19.20 9.51
C ARG A 363 -18.43 20.61 9.79
#